data_AF-A0A0K0CUE8-F1
#
_entry.id   AF-A0A0K0CUE8-F1
#
_cell.length_a   1.000
_cell.length_b   1.000
_cell.length_c   1.000
_cell.angle_alpha   90.00
_cell.angle_beta   90.00
_cell.angle_gamma   90.00
#
_symmetry.space_group_name_H-M   'P 1'
#
loop_
_entity.id
_entity.type
_entity.pdbx_description
1 polymer ?
#
loop_
_entity_poly.entity_id
_entity_poly.type
_entity_poly.pdbx_seq_one_letter_code
_entity_poly.pdbx_strand_id
1 'polypeptide(L)'
;MLKVLDLLLLDVASLRFSYRELAAAVLFACYEPHALVQEVTGYSYSELLKVVEWVEPVVKVCDRLRSHGDPIVIVDGVRADDLHNIQTHPEQDFEEIVVRHCLDVATNNLVVWTYSNKISDGY
;
A
#
# COMPACT_ATOMS: atom_id res chain seq x y z
N MET A 1 -7.20 -4.80 -3.32
CA MET A 1 -6.38 -3.69 -3.88
C MET A 1 -6.92 -2.33 -3.49
N LEU A 2 -8.21 -2.03 -3.69
CA LEU A 2 -8.84 -0.82 -3.14
C LEU A 2 -8.53 -0.68 -1.62
N LYS A 3 -8.64 -1.80 -0.90
CA LYS A 3 -8.26 -1.94 0.51
C LYS A 3 -6.85 -1.45 0.88
N VAL A 4 -5.85 -1.51 -0.03
CA VAL A 4 -4.49 -1.02 0.27
C VAL A 4 -4.48 0.49 0.36
N LEU A 5 -5.14 1.17 -0.59
CA LEU A 5 -5.24 2.64 -0.59
C LEU A 5 -6.04 3.12 0.62
N ASP A 6 -7.14 2.43 0.96
CA ASP A 6 -7.95 2.77 2.14
C ASP A 6 -7.08 2.74 3.42
N LEU A 7 -6.22 1.72 3.59
CA LEU A 7 -5.30 1.63 4.72
C LEU A 7 -4.20 2.70 4.71
N LEU A 8 -3.60 2.96 3.54
CA LEU A 8 -2.56 4.00 3.42
C LEU A 8 -3.11 5.38 3.81
N LEU A 9 -4.37 5.66 3.49
CA LEU A 9 -5.03 6.92 3.82
C LEU A 9 -5.38 7.07 5.30
N LEU A 10 -5.30 6.00 6.12
CA LEU A 10 -5.42 6.10 7.57
C LEU A 10 -4.19 6.77 8.21
N ASP A 11 -3.02 6.70 7.57
CA ASP A 11 -1.81 7.39 8.02
C ASP A 11 -1.77 8.81 7.44
N VAL A 12 -1.67 9.82 8.31
CA VAL A 12 -1.54 11.23 7.93
C VAL A 12 -0.30 11.50 7.07
N ALA A 13 0.73 10.66 7.16
CA ALA A 13 1.93 10.75 6.32
C ALA A 13 1.63 10.55 4.82
N SER A 14 0.49 9.93 4.46
CA SER A 14 0.03 9.82 3.08
C SER A 14 -0.14 11.18 2.39
N LEU A 15 -0.47 12.24 3.15
CA LEU A 15 -0.65 13.60 2.65
C LEU A 15 0.64 14.24 2.10
N ARG A 16 1.80 13.60 2.28
CA ARG A 16 3.08 14.00 1.68
C ARG A 16 3.14 13.69 0.18
N PHE A 17 2.25 12.83 -0.30
CA PHE A 17 2.17 12.39 -1.69
C PHE A 17 0.82 12.80 -2.29
N SER A 18 0.78 13.07 -3.59
CA SER A 18 -0.49 13.27 -4.28
C SER A 18 -1.25 11.94 -4.40
N TYR A 19 -2.57 12.01 -4.54
CA TYR A 19 -3.40 10.82 -4.74
C TYR A 19 -3.03 10.04 -6.00
N ARG A 20 -2.54 10.72 -7.05
CA ARG A 20 -2.06 10.07 -8.27
C ARG A 20 -0.76 9.29 -8.03
N GLU A 21 0.17 9.86 -7.28
CA GLU A 21 1.41 9.18 -6.90
C GLU A 21 1.12 7.96 -6.03
N LEU A 22 0.23 8.06 -5.04
CA LEU A 22 -0.18 6.92 -4.20
C LEU A 22 -0.81 5.79 -5.02
N ALA A 23 -1.77 6.12 -5.90
CA ALA A 23 -2.41 5.12 -6.73
C ALA A 23 -1.40 4.43 -7.67
N ALA A 24 -0.53 5.19 -8.32
CA ALA A 24 0.49 4.65 -9.20
C ALA A 24 1.53 3.80 -8.44
N ALA A 25 1.96 4.24 -7.26
CA ALA A 25 2.89 3.50 -6.41
C ALA A 25 2.33 2.16 -5.96
N VAL A 26 1.05 2.11 -5.58
CA VAL A 26 0.38 0.86 -5.24
C VAL A 26 0.31 -0.07 -6.45
N LEU A 27 0.05 0.45 -7.65
CA LEU A 27 0.09 -0.37 -8.87
C LEU A 27 1.48 -0.95 -9.13
N PHE A 28 2.54 -0.16 -8.97
CA PHE A 28 3.92 -0.64 -9.10
C PHE A 28 4.26 -1.70 -8.07
N ALA A 29 3.80 -1.56 -6.82
CA ALA A 29 4.06 -2.54 -5.77
C ALA A 29 3.24 -3.85 -5.94
N CYS A 30 2.13 -3.83 -6.68
CA CYS A 30 1.24 -4.97 -6.85
C CYS A 30 1.43 -5.74 -8.17
N TYR A 31 2.00 -5.10 -9.21
CA TYR A 31 1.93 -5.61 -10.57
C TYR A 31 3.25 -5.57 -11.31
N GLU A 32 3.46 -6.63 -12.08
CA GLU A 32 4.51 -6.75 -13.09
C GLU A 32 3.88 -7.05 -14.46
N PRO A 33 4.53 -6.66 -15.58
CA PRO A 33 5.79 -5.93 -15.63
C PRO A 33 5.61 -4.43 -15.34
N HIS A 34 6.60 -3.79 -14.71
CA HIS A 34 6.64 -2.33 -14.51
C HIS A 34 6.40 -1.50 -15.79
N ALA A 35 6.76 -2.02 -16.97
CA ALA A 35 6.50 -1.35 -18.25
C ALA A 35 5.01 -1.10 -18.50
N LEU A 36 4.13 -2.05 -18.13
CA LEU A 36 2.68 -1.90 -18.27
C LEU A 36 2.14 -0.88 -17.26
N VAL A 37 2.65 -0.91 -16.02
CA VAL A 37 2.25 0.07 -14.99
C VAL A 37 2.65 1.48 -15.41
N GLN A 38 3.83 1.64 -15.99
CA GLN A 38 4.28 2.92 -16.53
C GLN A 38 3.39 3.41 -17.69
N GLU A 39 2.95 2.52 -18.58
CA GLU A 39 2.03 2.86 -19.68
C GLU A 39 0.69 3.39 -19.17
N VAL A 40 0.09 2.74 -18.16
CA VAL A 40 -1.25 3.12 -17.66
C VAL A 40 -1.23 4.30 -16.69
N THR A 41 -0.13 4.51 -15.97
CA THR A 41 -0.02 5.60 -14.96
C THR A 41 0.65 6.85 -15.50
N GLY A 42 1.49 6.72 -16.54
CA GLY A 42 2.34 7.80 -17.05
C GLY A 42 3.57 8.10 -16.19
N TYR A 43 3.82 7.36 -15.11
CA TYR A 43 4.99 7.51 -14.25
C TYR A 43 6.00 6.41 -14.50
N SER A 44 7.29 6.73 -14.47
CA SER A 44 8.34 5.73 -14.33
C SER A 44 8.48 5.25 -12.89
N TYR A 45 8.94 4.01 -12.71
CA TYR A 45 9.23 3.47 -11.38
C TYR A 45 10.24 4.35 -10.60
N SER A 46 11.24 4.90 -11.31
CA SER A 46 12.24 5.80 -10.70
C SER A 46 11.68 7.11 -10.18
N GLU A 47 10.67 7.68 -10.84
CA GLU A 47 9.99 8.90 -10.37
C GLU A 47 9.24 8.64 -9.06
N LEU A 48 8.69 7.44 -8.92
CA LEU A 48 7.87 7.06 -7.77
C LEU A 48 8.63 6.27 -6.70
N LEU A 49 9.94 6.06 -6.82
CA LEU A 49 10.71 5.16 -5.95
C LEU A 49 10.43 5.40 -4.46
N LYS A 50 10.44 6.66 -4.01
CA LYS A 50 10.19 7.03 -2.60
C LYS A 50 8.80 6.66 -2.11
N VAL A 51 7.77 6.83 -2.95
CA VAL A 51 6.40 6.48 -2.57
C VAL A 51 6.17 4.98 -2.69
N VAL A 52 6.80 4.31 -3.68
CA VAL A 52 6.78 2.85 -3.81
C VAL A 52 7.38 2.19 -2.56
N GLU A 53 8.57 2.63 -2.12
CA GLU A 53 9.20 2.14 -0.90
C GLU A 53 8.35 2.37 0.35
N TRP A 54 7.55 3.44 0.37
CA TRP A 54 6.65 3.74 1.49
C TRP A 54 5.38 2.88 1.50
N VAL A 55 4.80 2.58 0.32
CA VAL A 55 3.59 1.74 0.23
C VAL A 55 3.88 0.24 0.28
N GLU A 56 5.07 -0.19 -0.13
CA GLU A 56 5.45 -1.61 -0.28
C GLU A 56 5.25 -2.43 1.01
N PRO A 57 5.59 -1.95 2.23
CA PRO A 57 5.29 -2.67 3.47
C PRO A 57 3.81 -3.00 3.64
N VAL A 58 2.93 -2.04 3.34
CA VAL A 58 1.48 -2.19 3.49
C VAL A 58 0.94 -3.18 2.46
N VAL A 59 1.42 -3.09 1.21
CA VAL A 59 1.09 -4.05 0.15
C VAL A 59 1.49 -5.47 0.56
N LYS A 60 2.71 -5.67 1.09
CA LYS A 60 3.20 -6.96 1.57
C LYS A 60 2.37 -7.52 2.72
N VAL A 61 1.94 -6.67 3.66
CA VAL A 61 1.04 -7.10 4.76
C VAL A 61 -0.31 -7.52 4.19
N CYS A 62 -0.89 -6.72 3.30
CA CYS A 62 -2.17 -7.02 2.67
C CYS A 62 -2.13 -8.32 1.89
N ASP A 63 -1.05 -8.57 1.13
CA ASP A 63 -0.89 -9.80 0.35
C ASP A 63 -0.78 -11.04 1.24
N ARG A 64 -0.05 -10.96 2.36
CA ARG A 64 0.03 -12.06 3.34
C ARG A 64 -1.28 -12.37 4.04
N LEU A 65 -2.07 -11.35 4.36
CA LEU A 65 -3.33 -11.50 5.08
C LEU A 65 -4.50 -11.86 4.16
N ARG A 66 -4.32 -11.72 2.85
CA ARG A 66 -5.35 -12.01 1.88
C ARG A 66 -5.72 -13.49 1.92
N SER A 67 -6.97 -13.78 2.25
CA SER A 67 -7.52 -15.12 2.05
C SER A 67 -7.55 -15.43 0.56
N HIS A 68 -7.29 -16.70 0.18
CA HIS A 68 -7.32 -17.11 -1.22
C HIS A 68 -8.64 -16.68 -1.88
N GLY A 69 -8.55 -15.73 -2.81
CA GLY A 69 -9.65 -15.26 -3.64
C GLY A 69 -10.30 -13.94 -3.23
N ASP A 70 -10.05 -13.38 -2.03
CA ASP A 70 -10.59 -12.08 -1.53
C ASP A 70 -11.90 -11.66 -2.24
N PRO A 71 -12.99 -12.44 -2.04
CA PRO A 71 -14.13 -12.40 -2.93
C PRO A 71 -14.79 -11.03 -2.90
N ILE A 72 -15.21 -10.55 -4.08
CA ILE A 72 -16.03 -9.34 -4.20
C ILE A 72 -17.35 -9.59 -3.47
N VAL A 73 -17.69 -8.69 -2.54
CA VAL A 73 -18.94 -8.75 -1.78
C VAL A 73 -20.11 -8.56 -2.75
N ILE A 74 -21.08 -9.47 -2.72
CA ILE A 74 -22.32 -9.34 -3.47
C ILE A 74 -23.26 -8.43 -2.68
N VAL A 75 -23.74 -7.36 -3.32
CA VAL A 75 -24.67 -6.41 -2.73
C VAL A 75 -25.97 -6.48 -3.51
N ASP A 76 -27.07 -6.82 -2.81
CA ASP A 76 -28.39 -6.91 -3.42
C ASP A 76 -28.81 -5.59 -4.06
N GLY A 77 -29.29 -5.66 -5.30
CA GLY A 77 -29.68 -4.49 -6.08
C GLY A 77 -28.54 -3.77 -6.79
N VAL A 78 -27.28 -4.20 -6.62
CA VAL A 78 -26.12 -3.69 -7.37
C VAL A 78 -25.79 -4.64 -8.51
N ARG A 79 -25.47 -4.09 -9.68
CA ARG A 79 -25.10 -4.89 -10.86
C ARG A 79 -23.73 -5.53 -10.65
N ALA A 80 -23.54 -6.73 -11.19
CA ALA A 80 -22.29 -7.48 -11.03
C ALA A 80 -21.04 -6.73 -11.54
N ASP A 81 -21.19 -5.95 -12.60
CA ASP A 81 -20.13 -5.10 -13.17
C ASP A 81 -19.80 -3.88 -12.30
N ASP A 82 -20.65 -3.52 -11.32
CA ASP A 82 -20.47 -2.35 -10.46
C ASP A 82 -20.09 -2.72 -9.01
N LEU A 83 -20.12 -4.00 -8.65
CA LEU A 83 -19.80 -4.47 -7.29
C LEU A 83 -18.41 -4.05 -6.81
N HIS A 84 -17.45 -3.90 -7.73
CA HIS A 84 -16.08 -3.47 -7.41
C HIS A 84 -15.97 -1.99 -7.05
N ASN A 85 -17.01 -1.18 -7.28
CA ASN A 85 -17.06 0.24 -6.94
C ASN A 85 -17.69 0.52 -5.58
N ILE A 86 -18.30 -0.48 -4.94
CA ILE A 86 -18.89 -0.31 -3.62
C ILE A 86 -17.77 -0.23 -2.58
N GLN A 87 -17.71 0.88 -1.84
CA GLN A 87 -16.74 1.05 -0.76
C GLN A 87 -17.02 0.03 0.34
N THR A 88 -15.98 -0.70 0.74
CA THR A 88 -16.06 -1.74 1.78
C THR A 88 -15.26 -1.30 3.00
N HIS A 89 -15.78 -1.59 4.20
CA HIS A 89 -14.99 -1.46 5.42
C HIS A 89 -14.48 -2.85 5.83
N PRO A 90 -13.18 -3.04 6.05
CA PRO A 90 -12.69 -4.31 6.59
C PRO A 90 -13.24 -4.54 8.00
N GLU A 91 -13.36 -5.80 8.40
CA GLU A 91 -13.70 -6.14 9.80
C GLU A 91 -12.57 -5.65 10.74
N GLN A 92 -12.95 -5.33 11.99
CA GLN A 92 -12.13 -4.60 12.98
C GLN A 92 -10.71 -5.17 13.19
N ASP A 93 -10.52 -6.48 13.03
CA ASP A 93 -9.22 -7.13 13.20
C ASP A 93 -8.18 -6.69 12.16
N PHE A 94 -8.60 -6.26 10.96
CA PHE A 94 -7.66 -5.92 9.89
C PHE A 94 -6.95 -4.59 10.14
N GLU A 95 -7.65 -3.59 10.69
CA GLU A 95 -7.05 -2.32 11.07
C GLU A 95 -6.03 -2.51 12.20
N GLU A 96 -6.36 -3.32 13.23
CA GLU A 96 -5.45 -3.59 14.33
C GLU A 96 -4.20 -4.36 13.87
N ILE A 97 -4.36 -5.34 12.98
CA ILE A 97 -3.23 -6.11 12.41
C ILE A 97 -2.34 -5.22 11.55
N VAL A 98 -2.91 -4.35 10.72
CA VAL A 98 -2.15 -3.45 9.84
C VAL A 98 -1.48 -2.36 10.66
N VAL A 99 -2.14 -1.76 11.66
CA VAL A 99 -1.51 -0.79 12.57
C VAL A 99 -0.38 -1.46 13.34
N ARG A 100 -0.56 -2.68 13.87
CA ARG A 100 0.49 -3.40 14.59
C ARG A 100 1.68 -3.76 13.69
N HIS A 101 1.44 -4.25 12.48
CA HIS A 101 2.52 -4.62 11.54
C HIS A 101 3.18 -3.41 10.87
N CYS A 102 2.44 -2.34 10.56
CA CYS A 102 3.00 -1.15 9.92
C CYS A 102 3.69 -0.23 10.93
N LEU A 103 3.26 -0.19 12.20
CA LEU A 103 4.05 0.42 13.28
C LEU A 103 5.34 -0.36 13.52
N ASP A 104 5.33 -1.70 13.47
CA ASP A 104 6.56 -2.49 13.58
C ASP A 104 7.50 -2.28 12.39
N VAL A 105 7.00 -2.09 11.16
CA VAL A 105 7.85 -1.81 9.99
C VAL A 105 8.27 -0.34 9.92
N ALA A 106 7.44 0.62 10.32
CA ALA A 106 7.81 2.04 10.37
C ALA A 106 8.78 2.33 11.53
N THR A 107 8.62 1.67 12.68
CA THR A 107 9.59 1.75 13.78
C THR A 107 10.85 0.94 13.50
N ASN A 108 10.76 -0.23 12.85
CA ASN A 108 11.97 -0.95 12.41
C ASN A 108 12.66 -0.30 11.20
N ASN A 109 11.98 0.48 10.36
CA ASN A 109 12.66 1.34 9.40
C ASN A 109 13.26 2.57 10.06
N LEU A 110 12.74 3.03 11.21
CA LEU A 110 13.46 3.97 12.07
C LEU A 110 14.70 3.29 12.69
N VAL A 111 14.62 2.01 13.09
CA VAL A 111 15.76 1.25 13.64
C VAL A 111 16.79 0.92 12.56
N VAL A 112 16.38 0.60 11.33
CA VAL A 112 17.26 0.33 10.18
C VAL A 112 17.86 1.63 9.63
N TRP A 113 17.11 2.75 9.56
CA TRP A 113 17.69 4.06 9.24
C TRP A 113 18.65 4.56 10.32
N THR A 114 18.36 4.32 11.60
CA THR A 114 19.27 4.69 12.70
C THR A 114 20.47 3.76 12.81
N TYR A 115 20.37 2.48 12.44
CA TYR A 115 21.52 1.58 12.35
C TYR A 115 22.41 1.89 11.14
N SER A 116 21.83 2.19 9.97
CA SER A 116 22.61 2.47 8.76
C SER A 116 23.29 3.84 8.79
N ASN A 117 22.75 4.84 9.52
CA ASN A 117 23.41 6.14 9.71
C ASN A 117 24.35 6.20 10.93
N LYS A 118 24.37 5.19 11.81
CA LYS A 118 25.33 5.14 12.93
C LYS A 118 26.69 4.54 12.56
N ILE A 119 26.83 3.91 11.39
CA ILE A 119 28.11 3.33 10.94
C ILE A 119 28.94 4.33 10.10
N SER A 120 28.36 5.48 9.70
CA SER A 120 29.06 6.52 8.92
C SER A 120 29.67 7.67 9.73
N ASP A 121 29.37 7.80 11.03
CA ASP A 121 29.90 8.86 11.91
C ASP A 121 30.80 8.31 13.04
N GLY A 122 31.56 7.25 12.74
CA GLY A 122 32.56 6.68 13.65
C GLY A 122 33.99 6.87 13.13
N TYR A 123 34.51 8.09 13.28
CA TYR A 123 35.95 8.33 13.47
C TYR A 123 36.29 8.22 14.96
#